data_AF-A0A947RPT2-F1
#
_entry.id   AF-A0A947RPT2-F1
#
_cell.length_a   1.000
_cell.length_b   1.000
_cell.length_c   1.000
_cell.angle_alpha   90.00
_cell.angle_beta   90.00
_cell.angle_gamma   90.00
#
_symmetry.space_group_name_H-M   'P 1'
#
loop_
_entity.id
_entity.type
_entity.pdbx_description
1 polymer ?
#
loop_
_entity_poly.entity_id
_entity_poly.type
_entity_poly.pdbx_seq_one_letter_code
_entity_poly.pdbx_strand_id
1 'polypeptide(L)'
;LAVLLFFALDGHHALIGAMVNSCRLVPPFAPLEVAAGSWLAAEGFAAFFAIGLRVAAPVILVLLLVSVAMGFIVKTVPQINILVVGFPIKIAVGLAALGVSLTFFNQVFQSLVGGMEQEIVSLLGALQG
;
A
#
# COMPACT_ATOMS: atom_id res chain seq x y z
N LEU A 1 -4.96 2.73 -11.55
CA LEU A 1 -5.80 3.35 -10.50
C LEU A 1 -5.01 4.39 -9.70
N ALA A 2 -3.92 4.02 -9.02
CA ALA A 2 -3.11 4.94 -8.20
C ALA A 2 -2.71 6.24 -8.92
N VAL A 3 -2.13 6.15 -10.12
CA VAL A 3 -1.76 7.35 -10.90
C VAL A 3 -2.97 8.22 -11.24
N LEU A 4 -4.10 7.62 -11.60
CA LEU A 4 -5.33 8.37 -11.90
C LEU A 4 -5.85 9.09 -10.66
N LEU A 5 -5.88 8.42 -9.51
CA LEU A 5 -6.27 9.04 -8.24
C LEU A 5 -5.28 10.13 -7.82
N PHE A 6 -3.99 9.95 -8.08
CA PHE A 6 -2.96 10.95 -7.77
C PHE A 6 -3.22 12.26 -8.51
N PHE A 7 -3.56 12.19 -9.80
CA PHE A 7 -3.95 13.37 -10.56
C PHE A 7 -5.32 13.91 -10.13
N ALA A 8 -6.30 13.04 -9.85
CA ALA A 8 -7.63 13.45 -9.43
C ALA A 8 -7.69 14.14 -8.06
N LEU A 9 -6.69 13.90 -7.20
CA LEU A 9 -6.54 14.51 -5.88
C LEU A 9 -5.55 15.69 -5.87
N ASP A 10 -5.15 16.18 -7.04
CA ASP A 10 -4.12 17.23 -7.18
C ASP A 10 -2.79 16.89 -6.47
N GLY A 11 -2.49 15.60 -6.28
CA GLY A 11 -1.27 15.15 -5.62
C GLY A 11 0.01 15.63 -6.31
N HIS A 12 -0.05 15.89 -7.61
CA HIS A 12 1.04 16.48 -8.37
C HIS A 12 1.37 17.92 -7.93
N HIS A 13 0.37 18.74 -7.59
CA HIS A 13 0.60 20.08 -7.03
C HIS A 13 1.25 19.98 -5.65
N ALA A 14 0.79 19.05 -4.80
CA ALA A 14 1.38 18.80 -3.49
C ALA A 14 2.85 18.35 -3.61
N LEU A 15 3.16 17.47 -4.58
CA LEU A 15 4.53 17.02 -4.85
C LEU A 15 5.44 18.17 -5.29
N ILE A 16 4.98 18.99 -6.24
CA ILE A 16 5.75 20.15 -6.72
C ILE A 16 5.98 21.15 -5.57
N GLY A 17 4.96 21.43 -4.75
CA GLY A 17 5.08 22.28 -3.56
C GLY A 17 6.11 21.74 -2.58
N ALA A 18 6.08 20.44 -2.30
CA ALA A 18 7.05 19.77 -1.43
C ALA A 18 8.49 19.86 -1.98
N MET A 19 8.69 19.74 -3.31
CA MET A 19 10.00 19.92 -3.94
C MET A 19 10.53 21.35 -3.82
N VAL A 20 9.67 22.36 -3.96
CA VAL A 20 10.08 23.76 -3.78
C VAL A 20 10.42 24.04 -2.31
N ASN A 21 9.63 23.51 -1.39
CA ASN A 21 9.87 23.64 0.05
C ASN A 21 11.15 22.90 0.47
N SER A 22 11.47 21.76 -0.14
CA SER A 22 12.68 20.99 0.20
C SER A 22 13.96 21.77 -0.08
N CYS A 23 14.03 22.54 -1.18
CA CYS A 23 15.16 23.40 -1.49
C CYS A 23 15.35 24.55 -0.48
N ARG A 24 14.28 24.96 0.22
CA ARG A 24 14.35 25.97 1.29
C ARG A 24 14.75 25.35 2.62
N LEU A 25 14.20 24.17 2.93
CA LEU A 25 14.48 23.41 4.13
C LEU A 25 15.93 22.97 4.12
N VAL A 26 16.39 22.28 3.08
CA VAL A 26 17.78 21.80 2.92
C VAL A 26 18.47 22.57 1.79
N PRO A 27 19.18 23.68 2.09
CA PRO A 27 19.91 24.43 1.08
C PRO A 27 20.98 23.57 0.38
N PRO A 28 21.33 23.92 -0.87
CA PRO A 28 22.49 23.31 -1.52
C PRO A 28 23.72 23.44 -0.62
N PHE A 29 24.47 22.34 -0.46
CA PHE A 29 25.69 22.25 0.36
C PHE A 29 25.50 22.35 1.89
N ALA A 30 24.27 22.26 2.41
CA ALA A 30 24.05 22.14 3.85
C ALA A 30 24.62 20.81 4.40
N PRO A 31 25.17 20.79 5.64
CA PRO A 31 25.54 19.55 6.30
C PRO A 31 24.30 18.67 6.51
N LEU A 32 24.46 17.37 6.28
CA LEU A 32 23.38 16.38 6.30
C LEU A 32 23.64 15.34 7.39
N GLU A 33 22.69 15.17 8.30
CA GLU A 33 22.70 14.10 9.29
C GLU A 33 22.06 12.83 8.69
N VAL A 34 22.86 12.11 7.91
CA VAL A 34 22.39 10.93 7.16
C VAL A 34 21.90 9.81 8.07
N ALA A 35 22.46 9.68 9.29
CA ALA A 35 22.10 8.62 10.22
C ALA A 35 20.62 8.74 10.67
N ALA A 36 20.22 9.92 11.16
CA ALA A 36 18.86 10.19 11.59
C ALA A 36 17.86 10.09 10.42
N GLY A 37 18.19 10.69 9.27
CA GLY A 37 17.35 10.58 8.07
C GLY A 37 17.18 9.15 7.55
N SER A 38 18.23 8.32 7.62
CA SER A 38 18.19 6.92 7.16
C SER A 38 17.28 6.03 8.03
N TRP A 39 17.26 6.28 9.33
CA TRP A 39 16.37 5.58 10.26
C TRP A 39 14.91 5.92 9.98
N LEU A 40 14.59 7.21 9.84
CA LEU A 40 13.22 7.66 9.57
C LEU A 40 12.74 7.18 8.19
N ALA A 41 13.63 7.12 7.20
CA ALA A 41 13.32 6.55 5.89
C ALA A 41 13.01 5.04 5.96
N ALA A 42 13.75 4.28 6.79
CA ALA A 42 13.49 2.86 7.01
C ALA A 42 12.14 2.63 7.72
N GLU A 43 11.80 3.48 8.69
CA GLU A 43 10.50 3.47 9.37
C GLU A 43 9.35 3.79 8.40
N GLY A 44 9.52 4.80 7.55
CA GLY A 44 8.59 5.12 6.47
C GLY A 44 8.40 3.94 5.51
N PHE A 45 9.48 3.27 5.10
CA PHE A 45 9.39 2.07 4.27
C PHE A 45 8.59 0.94 4.94
N ALA A 46 8.83 0.68 6.23
CA ALA A 46 8.08 -0.32 6.98
C ALA A 46 6.59 0.04 7.06
N ALA A 47 6.26 1.33 7.26
CA ALA A 47 4.88 1.80 7.25
C ALA A 47 4.21 1.61 5.87
N PHE A 48 4.88 1.96 4.77
CA PHE A 48 4.36 1.73 3.42
C PHE A 48 4.12 0.25 3.13
N PHE A 49 5.04 -0.64 3.54
CA PHE A 49 4.87 -2.08 3.41
C PHE A 49 3.65 -2.58 4.22
N ALA A 50 3.50 -2.12 5.45
CA ALA A 50 2.37 -2.47 6.30
C ALA A 50 1.03 -1.99 5.71
N ILE A 51 0.98 -0.79 5.12
CA ILE A 51 -0.21 -0.27 4.43
C ILE A 51 -0.55 -1.15 3.22
N GLY A 52 0.43 -1.49 2.39
CA GLY A 52 0.24 -2.39 1.25
C GLY A 52 -0.32 -3.76 1.69
N LEU A 53 0.22 -4.33 2.77
CA LEU A 53 -0.27 -5.57 3.34
C LEU A 53 -1.70 -5.45 3.86
N ARG A 54 -2.06 -4.35 4.54
CA ARG A 54 -3.42 -4.09 5.02
C ARG A 54 -4.44 -3.98 3.88
N VAL A 55 -4.06 -3.33 2.78
CA VAL A 55 -4.92 -3.24 1.58
C VAL A 55 -5.12 -4.62 0.94
N ALA A 56 -4.08 -5.46 0.90
CA ALA A 56 -4.15 -6.82 0.35
C ALA A 56 -4.80 -7.84 1.30
N ALA A 57 -4.76 -7.59 2.61
CA ALA A 57 -5.24 -8.48 3.67
C ALA A 57 -6.64 -9.09 3.44
N PRO A 58 -7.70 -8.33 3.08
CA PRO A 58 -9.02 -8.92 2.86
C PRO A 58 -9.03 -9.97 1.75
N VAL A 59 -8.29 -9.74 0.66
CA VAL A 59 -8.20 -10.69 -0.46
C VAL A 59 -7.40 -11.92 -0.06
N ILE A 60 -6.25 -11.72 0.60
CA ILE A 60 -5.39 -12.82 1.07
C ILE A 60 -6.16 -13.71 2.05
N LEU A 61 -6.83 -13.11 3.03
CA LEU A 61 -7.59 -13.84 4.06
C LEU A 61 -8.68 -14.70 3.42
N VAL A 62 -9.46 -14.12 2.52
CA VAL A 62 -10.56 -14.83 1.86
C VAL A 62 -10.02 -15.97 0.98
N LEU A 63 -8.96 -15.75 0.20
CA LEU A 63 -8.36 -16.80 -0.61
C LEU A 63 -7.73 -17.92 0.22
N LEU A 64 -7.18 -17.58 1.39
CA LEU A 64 -6.67 -18.55 2.37
C LEU A 64 -7.82 -19.41 2.91
N LEU A 65 -8.92 -18.78 3.34
CA LEU A 65 -10.11 -19.49 3.82
C LEU A 65 -10.70 -20.41 2.75
N VAL A 66 -10.80 -19.94 1.50
CA VAL A 66 -11.25 -20.75 0.36
C VAL A 66 -10.31 -21.93 0.14
N SER A 67 -8.99 -21.73 0.26
CA SER A 67 -8.02 -22.81 0.09
C SER A 67 -8.12 -23.87 1.19
N VAL A 68 -8.35 -23.44 2.44
CA VAL A 68 -8.61 -24.34 3.56
C VAL A 68 -9.92 -25.12 3.33
N ALA A 69 -11.02 -24.43 2.98
CA ALA A 69 -12.31 -25.06 2.72
C ALA A 69 -12.22 -26.08 1.58
N MET A 70 -11.52 -25.75 0.50
CA MET A 70 -11.32 -26.66 -0.61
C MET A 70 -10.48 -27.89 -0.20
N GLY A 71 -9.51 -27.72 0.71
CA GLY A 71 -8.76 -28.83 1.30
C GLY A 71 -9.64 -29.81 2.07
N PHE A 72 -10.65 -29.32 2.79
CA PHE A 72 -11.67 -30.18 3.40
C PHE A 72 -12.51 -30.92 2.35
N ILE A 73 -12.91 -30.23 1.27
CA ILE A 73 -13.72 -30.83 0.18
C ILE A 73 -13.01 -32.02 -0.45
N VAL A 74 -11.70 -31.94 -0.72
CA VAL A 74 -10.93 -33.09 -1.26
C VAL A 74 -11.05 -34.31 -0.36
N LYS A 75 -10.98 -34.09 0.96
CA LYS A 75 -11.02 -35.18 1.93
C LYS A 75 -12.39 -35.84 1.99
N THR A 76 -13.46 -35.06 1.82
CA THR A 76 -14.85 -35.55 1.83
C THR A 76 -15.32 -36.13 0.50
N VAL A 77 -14.86 -35.57 -0.63
CA VAL A 77 -15.26 -35.98 -1.99
C VAL A 77 -14.00 -36.17 -2.84
N PRO A 78 -13.29 -37.31 -2.70
CA PRO A 78 -11.97 -37.52 -3.31
C PRO A 78 -12.01 -37.69 -4.83
N GLN A 79 -13.19 -37.92 -5.40
CA GLN A 79 -13.43 -38.10 -6.84
C GLN A 79 -13.53 -36.79 -7.62
N ILE A 80 -13.65 -35.63 -6.94
CA ILE A 80 -13.71 -34.32 -7.61
C ILE A 80 -12.29 -33.85 -7.99
N ASN A 81 -12.12 -33.46 -9.25
CA ASN A 81 -10.91 -32.74 -9.67
C ASN A 81 -10.93 -31.32 -9.08
N ILE A 82 -10.17 -31.12 -8.01
CA ILE A 82 -10.06 -29.83 -7.31
C ILE A 82 -9.58 -28.68 -8.20
N LEU A 83 -8.80 -28.95 -9.24
CA LEU A 83 -8.34 -27.89 -10.14
C LEU A 83 -9.52 -27.37 -10.98
N VAL A 84 -10.41 -28.24 -11.43
CA VAL A 84 -11.57 -27.87 -12.26
C VAL A 84 -12.57 -27.03 -11.47
N VAL A 85 -12.81 -27.34 -10.20
CA VAL A 85 -13.81 -26.65 -9.37
C VAL A 85 -13.19 -25.51 -8.56
N GLY A 86 -11.97 -25.69 -8.06
CA GLY A 86 -11.31 -24.76 -7.14
C GLY A 86 -10.85 -23.47 -7.82
N PHE A 87 -10.38 -23.51 -9.07
CA PHE A 87 -9.98 -22.30 -9.78
C PHE A 87 -11.16 -21.35 -10.04
N PRO A 88 -12.30 -21.80 -10.62
CA PRO A 88 -13.46 -20.93 -10.78
C PRO A 88 -13.94 -20.29 -9.46
N ILE A 89 -13.96 -21.06 -8.38
CA ILE A 89 -14.36 -20.55 -7.06
C ILE A 89 -13.37 -19.49 -6.56
N LYS A 90 -12.06 -19.77 -6.61
CA LYS A 90 -11.03 -18.81 -6.18
C LYS A 90 -11.08 -17.52 -6.99
N ILE A 91 -11.33 -17.60 -8.29
CA ILE A 91 -11.48 -16.43 -9.16
C ILE A 91 -12.72 -15.62 -8.78
N ALA A 92 -13.89 -16.27 -8.67
CA ALA A 92 -15.15 -15.59 -8.34
C ALA A 92 -15.08 -14.88 -6.97
N VAL A 93 -14.61 -15.60 -5.95
CA VAL A 93 -14.48 -15.05 -4.61
C VAL A 93 -13.36 -13.99 -4.54
N GLY A 94 -12.25 -14.21 -5.23
CA GLY A 94 -11.16 -13.24 -5.33
C GLY A 94 -11.61 -11.92 -5.96
N LEU A 95 -12.40 -11.97 -7.03
CA LEU A 95 -13.02 -10.78 -7.65
C LEU A 95 -13.96 -10.04 -6.70
N ALA A 96 -14.80 -10.76 -5.96
CA ALA A 96 -15.67 -10.16 -4.96
C ALA A 96 -14.87 -9.46 -3.84
N ALA A 97 -13.83 -10.11 -3.33
CA ALA A 97 -12.95 -9.54 -2.31
C ALA A 97 -12.15 -8.34 -2.82
N LEU A 98 -11.72 -8.35 -4.10
CA LEU A 98 -11.08 -7.21 -4.76
C LEU A 98 -12.03 -6.01 -4.84
N GLY A 99 -13.31 -6.22 -5.15
CA GLY A 99 -14.32 -5.15 -5.15
C GLY A 99 -14.42 -4.44 -3.80
N VAL A 100 -14.40 -5.20 -2.69
CA VAL A 100 -14.37 -4.63 -1.34
C VAL A 100 -13.05 -3.91 -1.06
N SER A 101 -11.91 -4.52 -1.41
CA SER A 101 -10.58 -3.93 -1.22
C SER A 101 -10.42 -2.59 -1.96
N LEU A 102 -11.05 -2.40 -3.12
CA LEU A 102 -11.03 -1.13 -3.86
C LEU A 102 -11.64 0.05 -3.09
N THR A 103 -12.71 -0.18 -2.32
CA THR A 103 -13.31 0.88 -1.49
C THR A 103 -12.36 1.35 -0.40
N PHE A 104 -11.65 0.40 0.22
CA PHE A 104 -10.63 0.67 1.22
C PHE A 104 -9.40 1.36 0.61
N PHE A 105 -8.97 0.90 -0.57
CA PHE A 105 -7.86 1.50 -1.31
C PHE A 105 -8.08 2.99 -1.56
N ASN A 106 -9.28 3.42 -1.96
CA ASN A 106 -9.56 4.83 -2.20
C ASN A 106 -9.38 5.69 -0.93
N GLN A 107 -9.88 5.22 0.23
CA GLN A 107 -9.73 5.93 1.52
C GLN A 107 -8.26 6.05 1.93
N VAL A 108 -7.52 4.93 1.85
CA VAL A 108 -6.09 4.89 2.16
C VAL A 108 -5.31 5.82 1.24
N PHE A 109 -5.61 5.81 -0.06
CA PHE A 109 -4.92 6.60 -1.05
C PHE A 109 -5.11 8.11 -0.82
N GLN A 110 -6.31 8.54 -0.46
CA GLN A 110 -6.57 9.94 -0.08
C GLN A 110 -5.74 10.36 1.14
N SER A 111 -5.66 9.50 2.16
CA SER A 111 -4.83 9.75 3.34
C SER A 111 -3.34 9.84 3.01
N LEU A 112 -2.85 8.99 2.10
CA LEU A 112 -1.44 9.01 1.66
C LEU A 112 -1.09 10.30 0.91
N VAL A 113 -1.93 10.69 -0.04
CA VAL A 113 -1.69 11.93 -0.81
C VAL A 113 -1.78 13.17 0.09
N GLY A 114 -2.73 13.19 1.03
CA GLY A 114 -2.86 14.30 1.99
C GLY A 114 -1.71 14.39 3.01
N GLY A 115 -1.13 13.26 3.41
CA GLY A 115 0.01 13.21 4.35
C GLY A 115 1.38 13.41 3.69
N MET A 116 1.47 13.28 2.37
CA MET A 116 2.73 13.26 1.62
C MET A 116 3.62 14.49 1.87
N GLU A 117 3.03 15.70 1.94
CA GLU A 117 3.81 16.92 2.19
C GLU A 117 4.47 16.89 3.58
N GLN A 118 3.72 16.51 4.60
CA GLN A 118 4.22 16.43 5.98
C GLN A 118 5.32 15.36 6.13
N GLU A 119 5.16 14.23 5.45
CA GLU A 119 6.12 13.13 5.48
C GLU A 119 7.42 13.47 4.75
N ILE A 120 7.34 14.21 3.64
CA ILE A 120 8.53 14.76 2.97
C ILE A 120 9.23 15.78 3.87
N VAL A 121 8.48 16.69 4.51
CA VAL A 121 9.06 17.70 5.40
C VAL A 121 9.68 17.06 6.65
N SER A 122 9.09 16.02 7.22
CA SER A 122 9.64 15.32 8.39
C SER A 122 10.94 14.59 8.05
N LEU A 123 10.99 13.91 6.89
CA LEU A 123 12.21 13.27 6.39
C LEU A 123 13.32 14.29 6.13
N LEU A 124 12.99 15.44 5.56
CA LEU A 124 13.95 16.51 5.30
C LEU A 124 14.42 17.18 6.60
N GLY A 125 13.53 17.38 7.58
CA GLY A 125 13.90 17.91 8.89
C GLY A 125 14.83 16.97 9.64
N ALA A 126 14.58 15.66 9.60
CA ALA A 126 15.46 14.66 10.21
C ALA A 126 16.86 14.59 9.58
N LEU A 127 17.03 15.13 8.37
CA LEU A 127 18.32 15.22 7.71
C LEU A 127 19.16 16.44 8.14
N GLN A 128 18.62 17.36 8.94
CA GLN A 128 19.31 18.60 9.34
C GLN A 128 19.86 18.60 10.77
N GLY A 129 19.51 17.59 11.58
CA GLY A 129 19.85 17.49 12.99
C GLY A 129 18.77 18.06 13.91
#